data_AF-A0A5P9P9D9-F1
#
_entry.id   AF-A0A5P9P9D9-F1
#
_cell.length_a   1.000
_cell.length_b   1.000
_cell.length_c   1.000
_cell.angle_alpha   90.00
_cell.angle_beta   90.00
_cell.angle_gamma   90.00
#
_symmetry.space_group_name_H-M   'P 1'
#
loop_
_entity.id
_entity.type
_entity.pdbx_description
1 polymer ?
#
loop_
_entity_poly.entity_id
_entity_poly.type
_entity_poly.pdbx_seq_one_letter_code
_entity_poly.pdbx_strand_id
1 'polypeptide(L)'
;MDRRQLIAAIGSVYGTATIAGCIDGDETSDQDIEDGSDTENSTSNSDESSSSNSEEQANSEGKEEEEEEESCRTEVKSQSESLVDRSRELDGNSDWTEEYRCETGDTVHFDISTSVGQDVAVEIDSPEGHTVYSETGLSLTTTHRFNSSGEGKVRIENLGERTEPETKNEWDDRVEVDAGSQLDPWFEIEEGDHIDYYIRMVDDARPNLRIEDSSGTVQKEHSVSKVIDGEFTAPEDDRYYFFMENTAMVTSGTWDFTFQYVEEVPISTTVELAIEREYEEEVEICD
;
A
#
# COMPACT_ATOMS: atom_id res chain seq x y z
N MET A 1 14.74 1.11 -12.90
CA MET A 1 14.81 0.28 -14.12
C MET A 1 15.00 1.23 -15.30
N ASP A 2 16.16 1.23 -15.95
CA ASP A 2 16.46 2.11 -17.10
C ASP A 2 15.76 1.57 -18.37
N ARG A 3 14.67 2.22 -18.80
CA ARG A 3 14.14 2.12 -20.17
C ARG A 3 14.34 3.46 -20.87
N ARG A 4 15.59 3.77 -21.21
CA ARG A 4 15.93 4.89 -22.07
C ARG A 4 15.72 4.46 -23.53
N GLN A 5 14.73 5.02 -24.20
CA GLN A 5 14.58 4.88 -25.66
C GLN A 5 14.56 6.27 -26.29
N LEU A 6 15.76 6.75 -26.65
CA LEU A 6 15.94 7.93 -27.49
C LEU A 6 15.89 7.48 -28.95
N ILE A 7 14.81 7.80 -29.67
CA ILE A 7 14.80 7.68 -31.14
C ILE A 7 15.12 9.07 -31.69
N ALA A 8 16.40 9.35 -31.92
CA ALA A 8 16.78 10.50 -32.73
C ALA A 8 16.43 10.21 -34.20
N ALA A 9 15.24 10.61 -34.63
CA ALA A 9 14.87 10.56 -36.04
C ALA A 9 15.58 11.69 -36.80
N ILE A 10 16.77 11.41 -37.35
CA ILE A 10 17.46 12.31 -38.30
C ILE A 10 16.72 12.23 -39.64
N GLY A 11 15.56 12.87 -39.72
CA GLY A 11 14.74 12.96 -40.93
C GLY A 11 15.30 14.00 -41.90
N SER A 12 16.36 13.68 -42.65
CA SER A 12 16.70 14.49 -43.81
C SER A 12 15.62 14.29 -44.89
N VAL A 13 14.89 15.36 -45.20
CA VAL A 13 14.06 15.42 -46.41
C VAL A 13 15.02 15.23 -47.58
N TYR A 14 14.83 14.17 -48.37
CA TYR A 14 15.69 13.69 -49.48
C TYR A 14 16.76 12.63 -49.13
N GLY A 15 16.34 11.39 -48.90
CA GLY A 15 17.23 10.24 -49.08
C GLY A 15 16.65 8.94 -48.53
N THR A 16 16.46 7.95 -49.40
CA THR A 16 16.09 6.58 -49.02
C THR A 16 17.11 5.99 -48.05
N ALA A 17 16.71 5.71 -46.81
CA ALA A 17 17.50 4.94 -45.87
C ALA A 17 16.86 3.56 -45.65
N THR A 18 17.56 2.53 -46.13
CA THR A 18 17.36 1.11 -45.79
C THR A 18 17.67 0.88 -44.31
N ILE A 19 16.73 0.29 -43.59
CA ILE A 19 16.91 -0.20 -42.21
C ILE A 19 17.66 -1.54 -42.29
N ALA A 20 18.93 -1.56 -41.88
CA ALA A 20 19.67 -2.78 -41.61
C ALA A 20 19.50 -3.11 -40.12
N GLY A 21 18.85 -4.24 -39.82
CA GLY A 21 18.69 -4.74 -38.46
C GLY A 21 19.97 -5.39 -37.94
N CYS A 22 20.23 -5.18 -36.65
CA CYS A 22 21.12 -6.03 -35.85
C CYS A 22 20.29 -6.57 -34.69
N ILE A 23 19.96 -7.85 -34.76
CA ILE A 23 19.67 -8.69 -33.60
C ILE A 23 21.03 -9.20 -33.15
N ASP A 24 21.42 -8.86 -31.93
CA ASP A 24 22.41 -9.64 -31.18
C ASP A 24 21.75 -10.04 -29.87
N GLY A 25 21.51 -11.35 -29.74
CA GLY A 25 21.06 -11.99 -28.53
C GLY A 25 22.24 -12.29 -27.63
N ASP A 26 22.04 -12.11 -26.34
CA ASP A 26 22.95 -12.58 -25.31
C ASP A 26 22.11 -13.21 -24.19
N GLU A 27 21.97 -14.53 -24.23
CA GLU A 27 21.53 -15.33 -23.09
C GLU A 27 22.64 -16.34 -22.77
N THR A 28 23.40 -16.03 -21.73
CA THR A 28 24.20 -17.00 -21.00
C THR A 28 23.42 -17.45 -19.78
N SER A 29 23.18 -18.75 -19.60
CA SER A 29 23.85 -19.55 -18.56
C SER A 29 23.20 -20.93 -18.43
N ASP A 30 23.86 -21.96 -18.96
CA ASP A 30 23.70 -23.34 -18.51
C ASP A 30 24.51 -23.54 -17.22
N GLN A 31 23.93 -24.17 -16.20
CA GLN A 31 24.58 -25.28 -15.48
C GLN A 31 23.59 -26.04 -14.58
N ASP A 32 23.39 -27.30 -14.96
CA ASP A 32 22.85 -28.41 -14.17
C ASP A 32 23.64 -28.66 -12.88
N ILE A 33 22.97 -29.17 -11.83
CA ILE A 33 23.45 -30.27 -10.97
C ILE A 33 22.22 -31.00 -10.40
N GLU A 34 22.22 -32.31 -10.61
CA GLU A 34 21.24 -33.29 -10.13
C GLU A 34 21.42 -33.69 -8.65
N ASP A 35 20.34 -34.26 -8.12
CA ASP A 35 20.26 -35.54 -7.39
C ASP A 35 20.27 -35.60 -5.85
N GLY A 36 19.35 -36.44 -5.35
CA GLY A 36 19.61 -37.31 -4.22
C GLY A 36 18.94 -36.98 -2.88
N SER A 37 17.76 -37.56 -2.63
CA SER A 37 17.64 -38.75 -1.77
C SER A 37 16.28 -38.88 -1.07
N ASP A 38 15.86 -40.14 -1.09
CA ASP A 38 14.62 -40.75 -0.65
C ASP A 38 14.38 -40.76 0.88
N THR A 39 13.12 -41.05 1.24
CA THR A 39 12.74 -42.24 2.05
C THR A 39 11.76 -41.93 3.20
N GLU A 40 10.51 -42.30 2.92
CA GLU A 40 9.62 -43.19 3.69
C GLU A 40 9.32 -42.96 5.19
N ASN A 41 8.02 -42.82 5.44
CA ASN A 41 7.18 -43.75 6.22
C ASN A 41 7.54 -43.98 7.71
N SER A 42 6.58 -43.69 8.59
CA SER A 42 6.05 -44.70 9.53
C SER A 42 4.83 -44.19 10.29
N THR A 43 3.71 -44.85 10.03
CA THR A 43 2.55 -44.99 10.90
C THR A 43 2.92 -45.71 12.20
N SER A 44 2.28 -45.38 13.33
CA SER A 44 2.10 -46.31 14.46
C SER A 44 0.88 -45.95 15.29
N ASN A 45 -0.09 -46.85 15.28
CA ASN A 45 -1.15 -46.96 16.28
C ASN A 45 -0.57 -47.47 17.61
N SER A 46 -1.24 -47.13 18.70
CA SER A 46 -1.40 -48.04 19.84
C SER A 46 -2.70 -47.74 20.58
N ASP A 47 -3.62 -48.70 20.45
CA ASP A 47 -4.69 -48.99 21.41
C ASP A 47 -4.11 -49.24 22.81
N GLU A 48 -4.87 -48.95 23.88
CA GLU A 48 -5.37 -50.02 24.76
C GLU A 48 -6.32 -49.51 25.86
N SER A 49 -7.31 -50.34 26.09
CA SER A 49 -8.40 -50.35 27.08
C SER A 49 -7.96 -50.45 28.54
N SER A 50 -8.81 -50.04 29.49
CA SER A 50 -9.53 -50.99 30.37
C SER A 50 -10.28 -50.30 31.53
N SER A 51 -11.48 -50.82 31.75
CA SER A 51 -12.42 -50.62 32.85
C SER A 51 -11.91 -51.12 34.21
N SER A 52 -12.41 -50.58 35.33
CA SER A 52 -12.93 -51.33 36.50
C SER A 52 -13.57 -50.42 37.57
N ASN A 53 -14.80 -50.75 37.95
CA ASN A 53 -15.48 -50.34 39.18
C ASN A 53 -14.86 -51.03 40.41
N SER A 54 -14.92 -50.39 41.58
CA SER A 54 -14.90 -51.06 42.88
C SER A 54 -15.63 -50.19 43.91
N GLU A 55 -16.77 -50.67 44.39
CA GLU A 55 -17.42 -50.22 45.61
C GLU A 55 -16.67 -50.82 46.82
N GLU A 56 -16.46 -50.05 47.89
CA GLU A 56 -16.40 -50.61 49.24
C GLU A 56 -16.77 -49.56 50.29
N GLN A 57 -17.78 -49.90 51.09
CA GLN A 57 -18.24 -49.17 52.27
C GLN A 57 -17.23 -49.29 53.42
N ALA A 58 -17.03 -48.20 54.17
CA ALA A 58 -16.62 -48.29 55.57
C ALA A 58 -17.29 -47.19 56.40
N ASN A 59 -18.10 -47.64 57.35
CA ASN A 59 -18.68 -46.87 58.45
C ASN A 59 -17.57 -46.25 59.32
N SER A 60 -17.71 -44.98 59.71
CA SER A 60 -16.97 -44.40 60.84
C SER A 60 -17.84 -43.37 61.55
N GLU A 61 -18.32 -43.74 62.74
CA GLU A 61 -18.96 -42.84 63.70
C GLU A 61 -17.89 -42.01 64.43
N GLY A 62 -18.19 -40.72 64.62
CA GLY A 62 -17.78 -39.98 65.82
C GLY A 62 -16.57 -39.07 65.70
N LYS A 63 -16.82 -37.80 65.40
CA LYS A 63 -16.48 -36.63 66.24
C LYS A 63 -16.92 -35.36 65.51
N GLU A 64 -17.92 -34.68 66.08
CA GLU A 64 -18.24 -33.29 65.75
C GLU A 64 -17.08 -32.43 66.27
N GLU A 65 -16.11 -32.16 65.41
CA GLU A 65 -15.27 -30.99 65.54
C GLU A 65 -16.07 -29.86 64.87
N GLU A 66 -16.35 -28.80 65.62
CA GLU A 66 -16.91 -27.56 65.08
C GLU A 66 -15.84 -26.99 64.13
N GLU A 67 -15.91 -27.39 62.85
CA GLU A 67 -15.26 -26.68 61.77
C GLU A 67 -15.90 -25.28 61.76
N GLU A 68 -15.10 -24.26 62.07
CA GLU A 68 -15.45 -22.88 61.74
C GLU A 68 -15.65 -22.86 60.22
N GLU A 69 -16.90 -22.96 59.75
CA GLU A 69 -17.23 -22.79 58.35
C GLU A 69 -16.76 -21.38 57.97
N GLU A 70 -15.63 -21.28 57.26
CA GLU A 70 -15.22 -20.04 56.62
C GLU A 70 -16.40 -19.58 55.76
N SER A 71 -17.01 -18.47 56.16
CA SER A 71 -18.20 -17.94 55.51
C SER A 71 -17.78 -17.29 54.19
N CYS A 72 -17.60 -18.11 53.16
CA CYS A 72 -17.31 -17.62 51.82
C CYS A 72 -18.58 -17.02 51.18
N ARG A 73 -18.46 -15.82 50.63
CA ARG A 73 -19.50 -15.16 49.83
C ARG A 73 -18.99 -14.81 48.44
N THR A 74 -19.81 -15.03 47.42
CA THR A 74 -19.51 -14.66 46.04
C THR A 74 -19.93 -13.21 45.79
N GLU A 75 -19.01 -12.40 45.25
CA GLU A 75 -19.29 -11.06 44.77
C GLU A 75 -18.95 -10.95 43.28
N VAL A 76 -19.83 -10.31 42.49
CA VAL A 76 -19.53 -9.97 41.09
C VAL A 76 -18.72 -8.68 41.07
N LYS A 77 -17.56 -8.71 40.43
CA LYS A 77 -16.69 -7.53 40.24
C LYS A 77 -16.52 -7.25 38.76
N SER A 78 -16.55 -5.97 38.41
CA SER A 78 -16.20 -5.50 37.07
C SER A 78 -14.68 -5.38 36.95
N GLN A 79 -14.14 -5.95 35.89
CA GLN A 79 -12.73 -5.92 35.51
C GLN A 79 -12.59 -5.29 34.12
N SER A 80 -11.41 -4.75 33.85
CA SER A 80 -11.02 -4.22 32.54
C SER A 80 -9.61 -4.69 32.18
N GLU A 81 -9.40 -5.12 30.94
CA GLU A 81 -8.08 -5.48 30.40
C GLU A 81 -7.85 -4.87 29.02
N SER A 82 -6.59 -4.57 28.67
CA SER A 82 -6.20 -4.21 27.31
C SER A 82 -5.94 -5.49 26.52
N LEU A 83 -6.65 -5.66 25.40
CA LEU A 83 -6.48 -6.78 24.48
C LEU A 83 -5.42 -6.45 23.41
N VAL A 84 -5.48 -5.22 22.89
CA VAL A 84 -4.59 -4.71 21.84
C VAL A 84 -4.23 -3.27 22.16
N ASP A 85 -2.95 -2.95 21.99
CA ASP A 85 -2.43 -1.59 21.95
C ASP A 85 -1.27 -1.59 20.96
N ARG A 86 -1.54 -1.16 19.72
CA ARG A 86 -0.58 -1.23 18.61
C ARG A 86 -0.70 -0.02 17.70
N SER A 87 0.44 0.35 17.15
CA SER A 87 0.54 1.34 16.08
C SER A 87 1.13 0.70 14.83
N ARG A 88 0.63 1.05 13.65
CA ARG A 88 1.17 0.59 12.36
C ARG A 88 1.10 1.67 11.31
N GLU A 89 2.16 1.82 10.52
CA GLU A 89 2.14 2.62 9.30
C GLU A 89 1.41 1.86 8.19
N LEU A 90 0.40 2.51 7.61
CA LEU A 90 -0.35 2.02 6.45
C LEU A 90 -0.09 2.94 5.27
N ASP A 91 0.58 2.38 4.25
CA ASP A 91 0.66 3.01 2.94
C ASP A 91 -0.74 3.22 2.37
N GLY A 92 -0.91 4.17 1.47
CA GLY A 92 -2.21 4.38 0.84
C GLY A 92 -2.66 3.16 0.05
N ASN A 93 -3.96 2.90 0.07
CA ASN A 93 -4.60 1.71 -0.50
C ASN A 93 -4.15 0.38 0.14
N SER A 94 -3.55 0.42 1.33
CA SER A 94 -3.18 -0.78 2.09
C SER A 94 -4.10 -1.01 3.28
N ASP A 95 -4.22 -2.27 3.69
CA ASP A 95 -5.02 -2.70 4.82
C ASP A 95 -4.19 -3.29 5.98
N TRP A 96 -4.79 -3.26 7.16
CA TRP A 96 -4.35 -3.96 8.35
C TRP A 96 -5.52 -4.63 9.04
N THR A 97 -5.38 -5.93 9.26
CA THR A 97 -6.31 -6.72 10.08
C THR A 97 -5.67 -7.10 11.41
N GLU A 98 -6.40 -6.89 12.50
CA GLU A 98 -6.03 -7.34 13.84
C GLU A 98 -7.13 -8.22 14.44
N GLU A 99 -6.75 -9.28 15.14
CA GLU A 99 -7.67 -10.21 15.79
C GLU A 99 -7.80 -9.85 17.28
N TYR A 100 -9.00 -9.99 17.83
CA TYR A 100 -9.25 -9.81 19.26
C TYR A 100 -10.11 -10.95 19.79
N ARG A 101 -10.01 -11.24 21.09
CA ARG A 101 -10.80 -12.29 21.75
C ARG A 101 -11.72 -11.70 22.79
N CYS A 102 -12.95 -12.19 22.82
CA CYS A 102 -13.91 -11.88 23.87
C CYS A 102 -14.73 -13.11 24.24
N GLU A 103 -15.35 -13.04 25.39
CA GLU A 103 -16.30 -13.99 25.93
C GLU A 103 -17.73 -13.46 25.83
N THR A 104 -18.69 -14.34 26.06
CA THR A 104 -20.10 -14.00 26.02
C THR A 104 -20.44 -13.01 27.14
N GLY A 105 -20.98 -11.86 26.77
CA GLY A 105 -21.45 -10.84 27.70
C GLY A 105 -20.46 -9.69 27.91
N ASP A 106 -19.24 -9.79 27.39
CA ASP A 106 -18.21 -8.76 27.44
C ASP A 106 -18.62 -7.49 26.71
N THR A 107 -18.11 -6.36 27.20
CA THR A 107 -18.15 -5.08 26.50
C THR A 107 -16.75 -4.75 26.01
N VAL A 108 -16.59 -4.56 24.70
CA VAL A 108 -15.30 -4.26 24.07
C VAL A 108 -15.33 -2.84 23.54
N HIS A 109 -14.34 -2.05 23.93
CA HIS A 109 -14.10 -0.70 23.48
C HIS A 109 -13.00 -0.69 22.44
N PHE A 110 -13.23 0.02 21.34
CA PHE A 110 -12.29 0.19 20.23
C PHE A 110 -12.00 1.67 20.08
N ASP A 111 -10.72 2.03 20.12
CA ASP A 111 -10.23 3.37 19.84
C ASP A 111 -9.22 3.29 18.70
N ILE A 112 -9.53 3.96 17.59
CA ILE A 112 -8.71 4.01 16.39
C ILE A 112 -8.42 5.48 16.09
N SER A 113 -7.16 5.82 15.84
CA SER A 113 -6.77 7.18 15.44
C SER A 113 -5.67 7.20 14.38
N THR A 114 -5.62 8.27 13.58
CA THR A 114 -4.64 8.46 12.52
C THR A 114 -3.79 9.71 12.73
N SER A 115 -2.52 9.65 12.32
CA SER A 115 -1.50 10.68 12.60
C SER A 115 -1.51 11.89 11.65
N VAL A 116 -1.82 11.71 10.37
CA VAL A 116 -1.67 12.73 9.32
C VAL A 116 -2.99 13.27 8.77
N GLY A 117 -4.10 12.98 9.46
CA GLY A 117 -5.42 13.44 9.05
C GLY A 117 -5.89 12.78 7.76
N GLN A 118 -5.51 11.53 7.56
CA GLN A 118 -5.99 10.67 6.48
C GLN A 118 -7.12 9.80 7.01
N ASP A 119 -8.22 9.78 6.28
CA ASP A 119 -9.37 8.96 6.63
C ASP A 119 -9.02 7.48 6.42
N VAL A 120 -9.38 6.67 7.41
CA VAL A 120 -9.30 5.21 7.32
C VAL A 120 -10.71 4.64 7.37
N ALA A 121 -10.97 3.61 6.57
CA ALA A 121 -12.17 2.81 6.72
C ALA A 121 -11.92 1.73 7.77
N VAL A 122 -12.83 1.61 8.74
CA VAL A 122 -12.76 0.61 9.81
C VAL A 122 -13.97 -0.28 9.75
N GLU A 123 -13.73 -1.59 9.72
CA GLU A 123 -14.75 -2.62 9.89
C GLU A 123 -14.44 -3.48 11.11
N ILE A 124 -15.44 -3.75 11.94
CA ILE A 124 -15.31 -4.63 13.10
C ILE A 124 -16.25 -5.80 12.92
N ASP A 125 -15.70 -7.02 12.93
CA ASP A 125 -16.46 -8.26 12.91
C ASP A 125 -16.55 -8.86 14.31
N SER A 126 -17.76 -9.28 14.67
CA SER A 126 -18.01 -10.07 15.87
C SER A 126 -17.33 -11.45 15.79
N PRO A 127 -17.22 -12.17 16.93
CA PRO A 127 -16.80 -13.57 16.94
C PRO A 127 -17.62 -14.53 16.08
N GLU A 128 -18.83 -14.14 15.67
CA GLU A 128 -19.69 -14.91 14.78
C GLU A 128 -19.36 -14.66 13.29
N GLY A 129 -18.43 -13.75 13.00
CA GLY A 129 -18.02 -13.38 11.64
C GLY A 129 -18.97 -12.37 10.97
N HIS A 130 -19.72 -11.59 11.75
CA HIS A 130 -20.62 -10.56 11.24
C HIS A 130 -20.05 -9.17 11.52
N THR A 131 -20.03 -8.30 10.50
CA THR A 131 -19.65 -6.90 10.67
C THR A 131 -20.68 -6.17 11.52
N VAL A 132 -20.25 -5.69 12.69
CA VAL A 132 -21.06 -4.96 13.68
C VAL A 132 -20.84 -3.45 13.64
N TYR A 133 -19.77 -3.02 12.98
CA TYR A 133 -19.39 -1.62 12.83
C TYR A 133 -18.68 -1.42 11.49
N SER A 134 -19.00 -0.31 10.81
CA SER A 134 -18.36 0.11 9.57
C SER A 134 -18.47 1.63 9.47
N GLU A 135 -17.33 2.33 9.53
CA GLU A 135 -17.27 3.79 9.40
C GLU A 135 -15.92 4.23 8.83
N THR A 136 -15.89 5.43 8.25
CA THR A 136 -14.68 6.07 7.74
C THR A 136 -14.41 7.34 8.54
N GLY A 137 -13.18 7.54 8.99
CA GLY A 137 -12.79 8.77 9.68
C GLY A 137 -11.35 8.81 10.16
N LEU A 138 -10.96 9.97 10.71
CA LEU A 138 -9.62 10.22 11.28
C LEU A 138 -9.41 9.66 12.68
N SER A 139 -10.49 9.60 13.45
CA SER A 139 -10.52 9.03 14.79
C SER A 139 -11.90 8.46 15.02
N LEU A 140 -11.94 7.19 15.38
CA LEU A 140 -13.16 6.41 15.52
C LEU A 140 -13.11 5.73 16.88
N THR A 141 -14.15 5.96 17.67
CA THR A 141 -14.30 5.34 18.97
C THR A 141 -15.67 4.68 19.02
N THR A 142 -15.69 3.37 19.30
CA THR A 142 -16.94 2.63 19.41
C THR A 142 -16.88 1.59 20.52
N THR A 143 -18.05 1.22 21.05
CA THR A 143 -18.17 0.23 22.11
C THR A 143 -19.24 -0.77 21.72
N HIS A 144 -18.91 -2.05 21.78
CA HIS A 144 -19.82 -3.14 21.45
C HIS A 144 -19.89 -4.17 22.57
N ARG A 145 -21.11 -4.58 22.92
CA ARG A 145 -21.34 -5.73 23.79
C ARG A 145 -21.58 -6.97 22.95
N PHE A 146 -20.76 -8.00 23.14
CA PHE A 146 -20.87 -9.25 22.38
C PHE A 146 -21.65 -10.30 23.16
N ASN A 147 -22.52 -11.03 22.46
CA ASN A 147 -23.34 -12.11 23.04
C ASN A 147 -22.78 -13.50 22.73
N SER A 148 -21.56 -13.55 22.20
CA SER A 148 -20.87 -14.76 21.76
C SER A 148 -19.40 -14.67 22.14
N SER A 149 -18.83 -15.77 22.60
CA SER A 149 -17.39 -15.91 22.81
C SER A 149 -16.67 -16.31 21.53
N GLY A 150 -15.44 -15.84 21.35
CA GLY A 150 -14.56 -16.28 20.27
C GLY A 150 -13.62 -15.17 19.81
N GLU A 151 -13.20 -15.26 18.55
CA GLU A 151 -12.26 -14.34 17.92
C GLU A 151 -12.99 -13.42 16.94
N GLY A 152 -12.97 -12.12 17.22
CA GLY A 152 -13.41 -11.09 16.29
C GLY A 152 -12.23 -10.48 15.52
N LYS A 153 -12.55 -9.62 14.55
CA LYS A 153 -11.53 -8.96 13.71
C LYS A 153 -11.82 -7.48 13.59
N VAL A 154 -10.76 -6.68 13.56
CA VAL A 154 -10.80 -5.27 13.16
C VAL A 154 -10.01 -5.16 11.87
N ARG A 155 -10.63 -4.64 10.81
CA ARG A 155 -9.97 -4.34 9.54
C ARG A 155 -9.91 -2.83 9.39
N ILE A 156 -8.73 -2.32 9.07
CA ILE A 156 -8.47 -0.89 8.89
C ILE A 156 -7.81 -0.72 7.53
N GLU A 157 -8.42 0.09 6.67
CA GLU A 157 -7.95 0.35 5.31
C GLU A 157 -7.64 1.84 5.16
N ASN A 158 -6.45 2.16 4.65
CA ASN A 158 -6.13 3.50 4.20
C ASN A 158 -6.68 3.71 2.79
N LEU A 159 -7.71 4.55 2.65
CA LEU A 159 -8.40 4.77 1.37
C LEU A 159 -7.59 5.58 0.35
N GLY A 160 -6.44 6.15 0.73
CA GLY A 160 -5.58 6.90 -0.18
C GLY A 160 -6.18 8.22 -0.71
N GLU A 161 -7.27 8.72 -0.12
CA GLU A 161 -7.96 9.93 -0.60
C GLU A 161 -7.11 11.22 -0.49
N ARG A 162 -6.09 11.21 0.35
CA ARG A 162 -5.12 12.30 0.46
C ARG A 162 -3.82 11.87 -0.20
N THR A 163 -3.39 12.65 -1.18
CA THR A 163 -2.16 12.42 -1.94
C THR A 163 -1.13 13.51 -1.67
N GLU A 164 0.12 13.20 -1.99
CA GLU A 164 1.20 14.17 -2.11
C GLU A 164 1.90 14.01 -3.46
N PRO A 165 2.43 15.10 -4.04
CA PRO A 165 3.15 15.01 -5.30
C PRO A 165 4.50 14.32 -5.09
N GLU A 166 4.73 13.22 -5.80
CA GLU A 166 6.05 12.59 -5.95
C GLU A 166 6.66 13.02 -7.28
N THR A 167 7.83 13.68 -7.20
CA THR A 167 8.56 14.13 -8.39
C THR A 167 9.63 13.13 -8.78
N LYS A 168 9.54 12.64 -10.01
CA LYS A 168 10.55 11.79 -10.64
C LYS A 168 11.24 12.54 -11.78
N ASN A 169 12.55 12.73 -11.64
CA ASN A 169 13.37 13.27 -12.72
C ASN A 169 13.46 12.25 -13.84
N GLU A 170 12.77 12.50 -14.94
CA GLU A 170 12.78 11.59 -16.07
C GLU A 170 13.87 12.00 -17.08
N TRP A 171 13.94 13.29 -17.46
CA TRP A 171 14.89 13.75 -18.48
C TRP A 171 15.49 15.11 -18.12
N ASP A 172 16.81 15.20 -18.06
CA ASP A 172 17.55 16.46 -17.89
C ASP A 172 18.83 16.40 -18.72
N ASP A 173 18.97 17.27 -19.72
CA ASP A 173 20.15 17.28 -20.58
C ASP A 173 20.43 18.65 -21.21
N ARG A 174 21.65 18.77 -21.74
CA ARG A 174 22.11 19.86 -22.58
C ARG A 174 22.50 19.32 -23.94
N VAL A 175 21.81 19.78 -24.99
CA VAL A 175 21.92 19.19 -26.33
C VAL A 175 22.16 20.23 -27.40
N GLU A 176 23.05 19.92 -28.34
CA GLU A 176 23.22 20.69 -29.58
C GLU A 176 22.19 20.23 -30.61
N VAL A 177 21.45 21.16 -31.19
CA VAL A 177 20.34 20.94 -32.11
C VAL A 177 20.57 21.72 -33.39
N ASP A 178 20.60 20.99 -34.51
CA ASP A 178 20.74 21.58 -35.84
C ASP A 178 19.54 22.44 -36.23
N ALA A 179 19.73 23.29 -37.24
CA ALA A 179 18.67 24.11 -37.82
C ALA A 179 17.55 23.23 -38.38
N GLY A 180 16.30 23.46 -37.95
CA GLY A 180 15.13 22.68 -38.37
C GLY A 180 15.06 21.26 -37.79
N SER A 181 16.00 20.86 -36.93
CA SER A 181 15.92 19.58 -36.23
C SER A 181 14.95 19.65 -35.06
N GLN A 182 14.43 18.48 -34.68
CA GLN A 182 13.51 18.31 -33.57
C GLN A 182 13.97 17.20 -32.62
N LEU A 183 13.52 17.31 -31.36
CA LEU A 183 13.55 16.25 -30.36
C LEU A 183 12.11 15.90 -29.99
N ASP A 184 11.85 14.64 -29.72
CA ASP A 184 10.53 14.09 -29.46
C ASP A 184 10.51 13.15 -28.24
N PRO A 185 10.89 13.64 -27.03
CA PRO A 185 10.66 12.89 -25.81
C PRO A 185 9.18 12.58 -25.65
N TRP A 186 8.89 11.40 -25.10
CA TRP A 186 7.54 10.93 -24.86
C TRP A 186 7.41 10.35 -23.46
N PHE A 187 6.20 10.45 -22.91
CA PHE A 187 5.85 9.97 -21.57
C PHE A 187 4.51 9.26 -21.66
N GLU A 188 4.40 8.10 -21.01
CA GLU A 188 3.09 7.51 -20.67
C GLU A 188 2.65 8.18 -19.37
N ILE A 189 1.49 8.84 -19.38
CA ILE A 189 0.99 9.65 -18.26
C ILE A 189 -0.46 9.25 -18.00
N GLU A 190 -0.79 8.99 -16.73
CA GLU A 190 -2.16 8.68 -16.29
C GLU A 190 -3.01 9.96 -16.20
N GLU A 191 -4.33 9.83 -16.31
CA GLU A 191 -5.28 10.94 -16.20
C GLU A 191 -5.08 11.70 -14.89
N GLY A 192 -4.83 13.02 -14.99
CA GLY A 192 -4.62 13.89 -13.85
C GLY A 192 -3.17 14.06 -13.40
N ASP A 193 -2.27 13.17 -13.80
CA ASP A 193 -0.82 13.34 -13.58
C ASP A 193 -0.26 14.41 -14.51
N HIS A 194 0.94 14.93 -14.18
CA HIS A 194 1.54 16.00 -14.95
C HIS A 194 3.04 15.88 -15.19
N ILE A 195 3.49 16.53 -16.26
CA ILE A 195 4.90 16.80 -16.54
C ILE A 195 5.18 18.27 -16.33
N ASP A 196 6.14 18.57 -15.45
CA ASP A 196 6.80 19.86 -15.39
C ASP A 196 7.95 19.89 -16.39
N TYR A 197 8.01 20.95 -17.21
CA TYR A 197 9.06 21.12 -18.19
C TYR A 197 9.67 22.52 -18.16
N TYR A 198 10.99 22.53 -18.30
CA TYR A 198 11.78 23.72 -18.45
C TYR A 198 12.72 23.56 -19.63
N ILE A 199 12.60 24.42 -20.64
CA ILE A 199 13.45 24.42 -21.84
C ILE A 199 14.04 25.81 -21.97
N ARG A 200 15.36 25.88 -22.04
CA ARG A 200 16.10 27.13 -22.16
C ARG A 200 17.02 27.12 -23.36
N MET A 201 16.88 28.15 -24.17
CA MET A 201 17.85 28.53 -25.18
C MET A 201 19.16 28.97 -24.53
N VAL A 202 20.26 28.30 -24.88
CA VAL A 202 21.61 28.68 -24.43
C VAL A 202 22.29 29.59 -25.44
N ASP A 203 22.09 29.36 -26.75
CA ASP A 203 22.64 30.15 -27.86
C ASP A 203 21.57 30.41 -28.97
N ASP A 204 21.85 30.25 -30.26
CA ASP A 204 20.97 30.64 -31.37
C ASP A 204 19.91 29.60 -31.79
N ALA A 205 19.82 28.43 -31.15
CA ALA A 205 18.75 27.45 -31.43
C ALA A 205 17.42 27.91 -30.83
N ARG A 206 16.39 28.11 -31.66
CA ARG A 206 15.10 28.72 -31.31
C ARG A 206 14.03 27.69 -30.96
N PRO A 207 13.84 27.33 -29.67
CA PRO A 207 12.93 26.25 -29.31
C PRO A 207 11.47 26.69 -29.51
N ASN A 208 10.69 25.79 -30.09
CA ASN A 208 9.24 25.74 -30.06
C ASN A 208 8.86 24.39 -29.45
N LEU A 209 7.84 24.36 -28.60
CA LEU A 209 7.35 23.13 -27.98
C LEU A 209 5.90 22.90 -28.41
N ARG A 210 5.59 21.70 -28.88
CA ARG A 210 4.25 21.21 -29.15
C ARG A 210 4.05 19.86 -28.47
N ILE A 211 2.99 19.74 -27.69
CA ILE A 211 2.64 18.51 -26.99
C ILE A 211 1.44 17.89 -27.71
N GLU A 212 1.59 16.65 -28.13
CA GLU A 212 0.54 15.87 -28.79
C GLU A 212 0.25 14.58 -28.02
N ASP A 213 -0.98 14.10 -28.12
CA ASP A 213 -1.35 12.76 -27.70
C ASP A 213 -0.98 11.69 -28.75
N SER A 214 -1.26 10.42 -28.48
CA SER A 214 -0.93 9.31 -29.38
C SER A 214 -1.70 9.34 -30.70
N SER A 215 -2.81 10.08 -30.76
CA SER A 215 -3.60 10.29 -31.98
C SER A 215 -3.01 11.38 -32.88
N GLY A 216 -2.01 12.12 -32.40
CA GLY A 216 -1.44 13.29 -33.06
C GLY A 216 -2.28 14.56 -32.88
N THR A 217 -3.18 14.58 -31.90
CA THR A 217 -3.95 15.79 -31.56
C THR A 217 -3.10 16.68 -30.67
N VAL A 218 -2.99 17.96 -31.04
CA VAL A 218 -2.21 18.94 -30.27
C VAL A 218 -2.98 19.31 -29.00
N GLN A 219 -2.39 18.98 -27.86
CA GLN A 219 -2.93 19.28 -26.54
C GLN A 219 -2.44 20.63 -26.02
N LYS A 220 -1.18 20.97 -26.31
CA LYS A 220 -0.57 22.24 -25.90
C LYS A 220 0.51 22.69 -26.88
N GLU A 221 0.66 23.99 -27.06
CA GLU A 221 1.70 24.56 -27.92
C GLU A 221 2.24 25.86 -27.32
N HIS A 222 3.56 25.99 -27.32
CA HIS A 222 4.27 27.18 -26.90
C HIS A 222 4.95 27.86 -28.08
N SER A 223 4.69 29.14 -28.26
CA SER A 223 5.41 29.95 -29.24
C SER A 223 6.91 30.03 -28.93
N VAL A 224 7.71 30.31 -29.96
CA VAL A 224 9.17 30.42 -29.84
C VAL A 224 9.56 31.41 -28.75
N SER A 225 10.37 30.95 -27.79
CA SER A 225 10.83 31.74 -26.65
C SER A 225 12.29 31.39 -26.29
N LYS A 226 12.96 32.27 -25.54
CA LYS A 226 14.28 31.95 -24.96
C LYS A 226 14.16 30.97 -23.80
N VAL A 227 13.03 30.97 -23.12
CA VAL A 227 12.69 30.07 -22.03
C VAL A 227 11.24 29.65 -22.22
N ILE A 228 10.99 28.36 -22.22
CA ILE A 228 9.66 27.75 -22.15
C ILE A 228 9.63 27.04 -20.80
N ASP A 229 8.67 27.41 -19.97
CA ASP A 229 8.52 26.92 -18.61
C ASP A 229 7.03 26.70 -18.37
N GLY A 230 6.67 25.52 -17.87
CA GLY A 230 5.30 25.23 -17.51
C GLY A 230 5.03 23.76 -17.24
N GLU A 231 3.76 23.49 -17.00
CA GLU A 231 3.22 22.19 -16.63
C GLU A 231 2.35 21.64 -17.77
N PHE A 232 2.22 20.33 -17.89
CA PHE A 232 1.22 19.66 -18.71
C PHE A 232 0.54 18.55 -17.92
N THR A 233 -0.74 18.73 -17.60
CA THR A 233 -1.61 17.71 -16.99
C THR A 233 -2.26 16.87 -18.08
N ALA A 234 -2.17 15.54 -17.97
CA ALA A 234 -2.78 14.62 -18.91
C ALA A 234 -4.31 14.61 -18.75
N PRO A 235 -5.09 14.87 -19.82
CA PRO A 235 -6.55 14.79 -19.78
C PRO A 235 -7.10 13.36 -19.77
N GLU A 236 -6.30 12.37 -20.16
CA GLU A 236 -6.64 10.94 -20.18
C GLU A 236 -5.36 10.10 -20.14
N ASP A 237 -5.48 8.83 -19.75
CA ASP A 237 -4.41 7.84 -19.81
C ASP A 237 -3.92 7.68 -21.27
N ASP A 238 -2.75 8.23 -21.59
CA ASP A 238 -2.16 8.09 -22.93
C ASP A 238 -0.64 8.30 -22.93
N ARG A 239 -0.03 8.07 -24.09
CA ARG A 239 1.32 8.51 -24.40
C ARG A 239 1.31 9.89 -25.04
N TYR A 240 1.99 10.83 -24.38
CA TYR A 240 2.16 12.19 -24.85
C TYR A 240 3.57 12.44 -25.39
N TYR A 241 3.67 13.15 -26.51
CA TYR A 241 4.91 13.47 -27.22
C TYR A 241 5.18 14.97 -27.11
N PHE A 242 6.37 15.32 -26.63
CA PHE A 242 6.82 16.69 -26.43
C PHE A 242 7.75 17.10 -27.58
N PHE A 243 7.17 17.49 -28.71
CA PHE A 243 7.91 17.91 -29.90
C PHE A 243 8.60 19.26 -29.69
N MET A 244 9.93 19.22 -29.57
CA MET A 244 10.78 20.38 -29.44
C MET A 244 11.50 20.66 -30.76
N GLU A 245 11.16 21.74 -31.45
CA GLU A 245 11.74 22.08 -32.76
C GLU A 245 12.67 23.30 -32.69
N ASN A 246 13.85 23.21 -33.34
CA ASN A 246 14.69 24.37 -33.62
C ASN A 246 14.17 25.08 -34.85
N THR A 247 13.31 26.07 -34.62
CA THR A 247 12.68 26.88 -35.68
C THR A 247 13.65 27.81 -36.41
N ALA A 248 14.94 27.81 -36.05
CA ALA A 248 15.94 28.55 -36.80
C ALA A 248 16.23 27.87 -38.14
N MET A 249 16.20 28.65 -39.22
CA MET A 249 16.34 28.12 -40.59
C MET A 249 17.78 27.74 -40.98
N VAL A 250 18.78 28.33 -40.31
CA VAL A 250 20.20 28.20 -40.70
C VAL A 250 21.16 28.08 -39.54
N THR A 251 20.73 28.32 -38.30
CA THR A 251 21.59 28.26 -37.12
C THR A 251 21.30 27.01 -36.31
N SER A 252 22.34 26.19 -36.11
CA SER A 252 22.36 25.25 -35.01
C SER A 252 22.57 26.01 -33.69
N GLY A 253 22.38 25.31 -32.59
CA GLY A 253 22.59 25.86 -31.27
C GLY A 253 22.34 24.83 -30.19
N THR A 254 22.18 25.27 -28.96
CA THR A 254 22.15 24.45 -27.76
C THR A 254 20.93 24.79 -26.93
N TRP A 255 20.27 23.75 -26.43
CA TRP A 255 19.24 23.86 -25.41
C TRP A 255 19.70 23.18 -24.12
N ASP A 256 19.32 23.76 -22.99
CA ASP A 256 19.23 23.06 -21.72
C ASP A 256 17.74 22.72 -21.52
N PHE A 257 17.40 21.46 -21.21
CA PHE A 257 16.01 21.08 -20.95
C PHE A 257 15.89 20.10 -19.81
N THR A 258 14.76 20.20 -19.09
CA THR A 258 14.38 19.31 -18.01
C THR A 258 12.90 18.97 -18.15
N PHE A 259 12.55 17.69 -17.96
CA PHE A 259 11.21 17.16 -17.83
C PHE A 259 11.13 16.33 -16.54
N GLN A 260 10.17 16.66 -15.69
CA GLN A 260 9.93 15.99 -14.42
C GLN A 260 8.52 15.43 -14.44
N TYR A 261 8.41 14.13 -14.21
CA TYR A 261 7.14 13.48 -14.00
C TYR A 261 6.69 13.74 -12.56
N VAL A 262 5.45 14.16 -12.39
CA VAL A 262 4.85 14.39 -11.08
C VAL A 262 3.55 13.60 -11.02
N GLU A 263 3.55 12.59 -10.15
CA GLU A 263 2.38 11.77 -9.83
C GLU A 263 1.85 12.14 -8.44
N GLU A 264 0.54 12.02 -8.26
CA GLU A 264 -0.10 12.17 -6.96
C GLU A 264 -0.14 10.81 -6.24
N VAL A 265 0.78 10.60 -5.29
CA VAL A 265 0.85 9.34 -4.54
C VAL A 265 0.05 9.43 -3.24
N PRO A 266 -0.73 8.40 -2.88
CA PRO A 266 -1.40 8.34 -1.58
C PRO A 266 -0.44 8.49 -0.41
N ILE A 267 -0.78 9.38 0.53
CA ILE A 267 0.01 9.59 1.75
C ILE A 267 -0.08 8.33 2.63
N SER A 268 1.01 7.96 3.30
CA SER A 268 0.98 6.93 4.34
C SER A 268 0.53 7.52 5.67
N THR A 269 -0.21 6.75 6.46
CA THR A 269 -0.61 7.17 7.81
C THR A 269 -0.23 6.16 8.87
N THR A 270 0.30 6.63 10.00
CA THR A 270 0.32 5.79 11.21
C THR A 270 -1.09 5.72 11.78
N VAL A 271 -1.57 4.49 11.95
CA VAL A 271 -2.81 4.14 12.64
C VAL A 271 -2.47 3.60 14.02
N GLU A 272 -3.11 4.12 15.05
CA GLU A 272 -3.09 3.60 16.41
C GLU A 272 -4.42 2.87 16.68
N LEU A 273 -4.34 1.65 17.19
CA LEU A 273 -5.48 0.81 17.56
C LEU A 273 -5.32 0.37 19.02
N ALA A 274 -6.27 0.77 19.85
CA ALA A 274 -6.45 0.25 21.20
C ALA A 274 -7.78 -0.51 21.29
N ILE A 275 -7.73 -1.73 21.85
CA ILE A 275 -8.90 -2.55 22.14
C ILE A 275 -8.87 -2.89 23.62
N GLU A 276 -9.90 -2.45 24.34
CA GLU A 276 -10.09 -2.73 25.77
C GLU A 276 -11.33 -3.59 25.97
N ARG A 277 -11.27 -4.52 26.92
CA ARG A 277 -12.36 -5.42 27.27
C ARG A 277 -12.76 -5.19 28.71
N GLU A 278 -14.04 -4.96 28.93
CA GLU A 278 -14.68 -4.96 30.24
C GLU A 278 -15.51 -6.23 30.42
N TYR A 279 -15.31 -6.91 31.54
CA TYR A 279 -16.00 -8.17 31.87
C TYR A 279 -16.36 -8.24 33.37
N GLU A 280 -17.30 -9.11 33.71
CA GLU A 280 -17.71 -9.38 35.08
C GLU A 280 -17.12 -10.72 35.54
N GLU A 281 -16.47 -10.74 36.69
CA GLU A 281 -15.89 -11.93 37.30
C GLU A 281 -16.53 -12.18 38.68
N GLU A 282 -16.91 -13.43 38.94
CA GLU A 282 -17.34 -13.86 40.27
C GLU A 282 -16.12 -14.18 41.13
N VAL A 283 -15.95 -13.43 42.22
CA VAL A 283 -14.84 -13.61 43.16
C VAL A 283 -15.40 -14.11 44.50
N GLU A 284 -14.84 -15.20 45.00
CA GLU A 284 -15.16 -15.74 46.31
C GLU A 284 -14.35 -15.01 47.39
N ILE A 285 -15.03 -14.50 48.42
CA ILE A 285 -14.42 -13.82 49.56
C ILE A 285 -14.77 -14.63 50.80
N CYS A 286 -13.77 -15.27 51.40
CA CYS A 286 -13.87 -15.99 52.67
C CYS A 286 -13.36 -15.09 53.81
N ASP A 287 -14.11 -15.02 54.90
CA ASP A 287 -13.80 -14.23 56.10
C ASP A 287 -12.87 -14.97 57.07
#